data_AF-A0A8C9DG33-F1
#
_entry.id   AF-A0A8C9DG33-F1
#
_cell.length_a   1.000
_cell.length_b   1.000
_cell.length_c   1.000
_cell.angle_alpha   90.00
_cell.angle_beta   90.00
_cell.angle_gamma   90.00
#
_symmetry.space_group_name_H-M   'P 1'
#
loop_
_entity.id
_entity.type
_entity.pdbx_description
1 polymer ?
#
loop_
_entity_poly.entity_id
_entity_poly.type
_entity_poly.pdbx_seq_one_letter_code
_entity_poly.pdbx_strand_id
1 'polypeptide(L)'
;MPLVRYRKVVILGYRSVGKTSLAHQFVEGKFLEGYDPTVENTYSKIVTLGKDEFHLHLVDTAGQDEYSILPYSFIIGVHGYVLVYSVTSLHSFQVIGSLYQKLHEGHGKTRLPVVLVGNKADLSPDREVQAIEGKKLAESWGATFMESSARDNQLTQDIFTRIIQEIARVENSYGQERRCHLM
;
A
#
# COMPACT_ATOMS: atom_id res chain seq x y z
N MET A 1 14.67 24.35 -10.79
CA MET A 1 14.53 22.88 -10.82
C MET A 1 13.27 22.52 -10.06
N PRO A 2 12.37 21.67 -10.58
CA PRO A 2 11.25 21.19 -9.78
C PRO A 2 11.80 20.49 -8.53
N LEU A 3 11.22 20.78 -7.37
CA LEU A 3 11.64 20.19 -6.10
C LEU A 3 11.16 18.73 -6.07
N VAL A 4 12.08 17.78 -6.25
CA VAL A 4 11.77 16.35 -6.15
C VAL A 4 11.25 16.06 -4.74
N ARG A 5 10.04 15.51 -4.63
CA ARG A 5 9.40 15.24 -3.34
C ARG A 5 9.66 13.80 -2.92
N TYR A 6 10.40 13.60 -1.83
CA TYR A 6 10.63 12.27 -1.26
C TYR A 6 9.35 11.72 -0.61
N ARG A 7 8.99 10.46 -0.87
CA ARG A 7 7.87 9.76 -0.24
C ARG A 7 8.26 8.33 0.12
N LYS A 8 8.21 8.00 1.42
CA LYS A 8 8.38 6.64 1.94
C LYS A 8 7.03 5.93 2.01
N VAL A 9 6.89 4.80 1.32
CA VAL A 9 5.70 3.96 1.33
C VAL A 9 6.06 2.56 1.81
N VAL A 10 5.28 2.01 2.74
CA VAL A 10 5.46 0.65 3.25
C VAL A 10 4.40 -0.27 2.67
N ILE A 11 4.81 -1.45 2.20
CA ILE A 11 3.93 -2.49 1.67
C ILE A 11 3.76 -3.57 2.75
N LEU A 12 2.55 -3.76 3.25
CA LEU A 12 2.24 -4.70 4.33
C LEU A 12 1.20 -5.72 3.88
N GLY A 13 1.23 -6.88 4.53
CA GLY A 13 0.28 -7.95 4.26
C GLY A 13 0.84 -9.32 4.61
N TYR A 14 -0.04 -10.32 4.54
CA TYR A 14 0.30 -11.70 4.87
C TYR A 14 1.44 -12.25 3.97
N ARG A 15 2.03 -13.37 4.37
CA ARG A 15 2.99 -14.10 3.53
C ARG A 15 2.35 -14.51 2.20
N SER A 16 3.16 -14.55 1.15
CA SER A 16 2.77 -15.05 -0.17
C SER A 16 1.62 -14.33 -0.89
N VAL A 17 1.19 -13.15 -0.43
CA VAL A 17 0.15 -12.33 -1.10
C VAL A 17 0.67 -11.56 -2.33
N GLY A 18 1.99 -11.52 -2.54
CA GLY A 18 2.61 -10.90 -3.71
C GLY A 18 3.12 -9.47 -3.49
N LYS A 19 3.49 -9.09 -2.26
CA LYS A 19 4.09 -7.77 -1.94
C LYS A 19 5.34 -7.49 -2.76
N THR A 20 6.32 -8.39 -2.70
CA THR A 20 7.56 -8.31 -3.48
C THR A 20 7.31 -8.32 -4.98
N SER A 21 6.38 -9.15 -5.45
CA SER A 21 6.02 -9.19 -6.88
C SER A 21 5.45 -7.86 -7.38
N LEU A 22 4.60 -7.20 -6.59
CA LEU A 22 4.07 -5.87 -6.93
C LEU A 22 5.17 -4.80 -6.89
N ALA A 23 6.01 -4.78 -5.85
CA ALA A 23 7.11 -3.84 -5.74
C ALA A 23 8.11 -3.97 -6.91
N HIS A 24 8.50 -5.22 -7.21
CA HIS A 24 9.42 -5.53 -8.28
C HIS A 24 8.81 -5.23 -9.67
N GLN A 25 7.56 -5.62 -9.91
CA GLN A 25 6.86 -5.29 -11.16
C GLN A 25 6.76 -3.78 -11.35
N PHE A 26 6.49 -3.04 -10.28
CA PHE A 26 6.45 -1.58 -10.34
C PHE A 26 7.80 -0.98 -10.72
N VAL A 27 8.90 -1.45 -10.13
CA VAL A 27 10.24 -0.86 -10.30
C VAL A 27 10.90 -1.32 -11.59
N GLU A 28 10.91 -2.63 -11.84
CA GLU A 28 11.65 -3.28 -12.92
C GLU A 28 10.80 -3.57 -14.17
N GLY A 29 9.47 -3.43 -14.08
CA GLY A 29 8.54 -3.78 -15.16
C GLY A 29 8.55 -5.28 -15.50
N LYS A 30 8.98 -6.12 -14.54
CA LYS A 30 9.06 -7.58 -14.69
C LYS A 30 8.34 -8.30 -13.56
N PHE A 31 7.58 -9.32 -13.94
CA PHE A 31 7.08 -10.33 -13.01
C PHE A 31 8.10 -11.46 -12.88
N LEU A 32 8.45 -11.84 -11.64
CA LEU A 32 9.34 -12.95 -11.35
C LEU A 32 8.51 -14.18 -10.97
N GLU A 33 8.71 -15.28 -11.69
CA GLU A 33 8.16 -16.58 -11.33
C GLU A 33 9.08 -17.27 -10.32
N GLY A 34 8.70 -17.19 -9.05
CA GLY A 34 9.47 -17.75 -7.93
C GLY A 34 9.09 -17.09 -6.62
N TYR A 35 9.24 -17.82 -5.51
CA TYR A 35 9.02 -17.29 -4.17
C TYR A 35 10.28 -17.48 -3.33
N ASP A 36 10.88 -16.37 -2.95
CA ASP A 36 11.90 -16.30 -1.90
C ASP A 36 11.31 -15.49 -0.72
N PRO A 37 11.21 -16.05 0.50
CA PRO A 37 10.70 -15.32 1.64
C PRO A 37 11.45 -14.01 1.91
N THR A 38 10.72 -12.89 1.82
CA THR A 38 11.27 -11.55 2.10
C THR A 38 11.58 -11.39 3.59
N VAL A 39 12.75 -10.84 3.90
CA VAL A 39 13.06 -10.30 5.23
C VAL A 39 12.64 -8.84 5.27
N GLU A 40 13.35 -7.99 4.54
CA GLU A 40 12.95 -6.61 4.20
C GLU A 40 13.77 -6.22 2.97
N ASN A 41 13.12 -5.63 1.97
CA ASN A 41 13.77 -5.09 0.78
C ASN A 41 13.34 -3.64 0.60
N THR A 42 14.23 -2.83 0.01
CA THR A 42 13.89 -1.45 -0.36
C THR A 42 14.05 -1.25 -1.85
N TYR A 43 13.11 -0.53 -2.44
CA TYR A 43 13.15 -0.11 -3.83
C TYR A 43 13.01 1.40 -3.92
N SER A 44 13.61 1.98 -4.96
CA SER A 44 13.51 3.42 -5.24
C SER A 44 13.12 3.64 -6.69
N LYS A 45 12.10 4.44 -6.93
CA LYS A 45 11.68 4.84 -8.29
C LYS A 45 11.26 6.30 -8.32
N ILE A 46 11.67 7.02 -9.35
CA ILE A 46 11.15 8.36 -9.63
C ILE A 46 9.83 8.21 -10.38
N VAL A 47 8.77 8.81 -9.86
CA VAL A 47 7.43 8.81 -10.45
C VAL A 47 7.06 10.24 -10.81
N THR A 48 6.66 10.45 -12.06
CA THR A 48 6.21 11.77 -12.54
C THR A 48 4.69 11.76 -12.62
N LEU A 49 4.03 12.67 -11.88
CA LEU A 49 2.58 12.88 -11.94
C LEU A 49 2.31 14.33 -12.37
N GLY A 50 1.92 14.51 -13.63
CA GLY A 50 1.74 15.84 -14.22
C GLY A 50 3.07 16.60 -14.29
N LYS A 51 3.21 17.65 -13.47
CA LYS A 51 4.43 18.49 -13.41
C LYS A 51 5.30 18.18 -12.19
N ASP A 52 4.83 17.34 -11.28
CA ASP A 52 5.53 17.00 -10.05
C ASP A 52 6.31 15.68 -10.22
N GLU A 53 7.52 15.65 -9.70
CA GLU A 53 8.36 14.45 -9.59
C GLU A 53 8.46 14.00 -8.13
N PHE A 54 8.25 12.71 -7.91
CA PHE A 54 8.27 12.06 -6.61
C PHE A 54 9.37 11.02 -6.58
N HIS A 55 10.27 11.10 -5.59
CA HIS A 55 11.20 10.02 -5.30
C HIS A 55 10.52 9.06 -4.33
N LEU A 56 9.96 7.98 -4.88
CA LEU A 56 9.23 6.98 -4.10
C LEU A 56 10.21 5.95 -3.56
N HIS A 57 10.30 5.87 -2.23
CA HIS A 57 11.06 4.85 -1.51
C HIS A 57 10.07 3.81 -0.97
N LEU A 58 10.08 2.64 -1.58
CA LEU A 58 9.23 1.50 -1.21
C LEU A 58 9.96 0.61 -0.22
N VAL A 59 9.30 0.29 0.88
CA VAL A 59 9.74 -0.72 1.84
C VAL A 59 8.84 -1.95 1.66
N ASP A 60 9.39 -3.00 1.06
CA ASP A 60 8.77 -4.32 0.94
C ASP A 60 9.13 -5.16 2.17
N THR A 61 8.11 -5.57 2.93
CA THR A 61 8.33 -6.22 4.23
C THR A 61 8.16 -7.73 4.15
N ALA A 62 8.72 -8.46 5.13
CA ALA A 62 8.29 -9.81 5.44
C ALA A 62 6.75 -9.90 5.61
N GLY A 63 6.20 -11.08 5.31
CA GLY A 63 4.81 -11.40 5.62
C GLY A 63 4.52 -11.32 7.12
N GLN A 64 3.44 -10.64 7.48
CA GLN A 64 2.99 -10.46 8.87
C GLN A 64 1.70 -11.24 9.10
N ASP A 65 1.51 -11.76 10.30
CA ASP A 65 0.27 -12.40 10.75
C ASP A 65 -0.50 -11.54 11.77
N GLU A 66 -1.63 -12.03 12.23
CA GLU A 66 -2.49 -11.36 13.21
C GLU A 66 -1.83 -11.15 14.58
N TYR A 67 -0.76 -11.88 14.92
CA TYR A 67 -0.04 -11.77 16.20
C TYR A 67 1.23 -10.93 16.09
N SER A 68 1.68 -10.62 14.87
CA SER A 68 2.92 -9.91 14.61
C SER A 68 2.93 -8.49 15.20
N ILE A 69 4.00 -8.11 15.87
CA ILE A 69 4.20 -6.73 16.37
C ILE A 69 4.82 -5.91 15.24
N LEU A 70 4.17 -4.80 14.87
CA LEU A 70 4.70 -3.93 13.82
C LEU A 70 5.92 -3.13 14.34
N PRO A 71 7.08 -3.23 13.68
CA PRO A 71 8.24 -2.41 14.01
C PRO A 71 7.92 -0.91 13.93
N TYR A 72 8.52 -0.11 14.82
CA TYR A 72 8.39 1.36 14.79
C TYR A 72 8.82 1.97 13.45
N SER A 73 9.74 1.33 12.72
CA SER A 73 10.18 1.74 11.39
C SER A 73 9.06 1.72 10.34
N PHE A 74 7.98 0.97 10.58
CA PHE A 74 6.78 0.93 9.74
C PHE A 74 5.74 1.97 10.12
N ILE A 75 5.95 2.70 11.23
CA ILE A 75 5.02 3.74 11.72
C ILE A 75 5.67 5.11 11.53
N ILE A 76 6.89 5.27 12.02
CA ILE A 76 7.59 6.56 12.05
C ILE A 76 8.18 6.89 10.68
N GLY A 77 7.90 8.11 10.21
CA GLY A 77 8.44 8.65 8.95
C GLY A 77 7.86 8.00 7.69
N VAL A 78 6.78 7.22 7.82
CA VAL A 78 6.05 6.64 6.69
C VAL A 78 5.00 7.62 6.20
N HIS A 79 4.97 7.85 4.89
CA HIS A 79 4.04 8.78 4.27
C HIS A 79 2.76 8.08 3.82
N GLY A 80 2.82 6.81 3.40
CA GLY A 80 1.64 6.04 3.00
C GLY A 80 1.84 4.54 3.04
N TYR A 81 0.73 3.81 2.97
CA TYR A 81 0.68 2.36 3.10
C TYR A 81 -0.03 1.70 1.93
N VAL A 82 0.58 0.64 1.42
CA VAL A 82 -0.08 -0.30 0.50
C VAL A 82 -0.34 -1.58 1.27
N LEU A 83 -1.60 -1.85 1.55
CA LEU A 83 -2.05 -3.02 2.31
C LEU A 83 -2.51 -4.10 1.33
N VAL A 84 -1.82 -5.23 1.28
CA VAL A 84 -2.00 -6.26 0.27
C VAL A 84 -2.57 -7.53 0.89
N TYR A 85 -3.64 -8.05 0.30
CA TYR A 85 -4.13 -9.41 0.51
C TYR A 85 -4.23 -10.15 -0.82
N SER A 86 -4.40 -11.47 -0.79
CA SER A 86 -4.66 -12.28 -1.99
C SER A 86 -6.16 -12.53 -2.11
N VAL A 87 -6.76 -12.28 -3.26
CA VAL A 87 -8.19 -12.60 -3.48
C VAL A 87 -8.48 -14.09 -3.39
N THR A 88 -7.44 -14.91 -3.48
CA THR A 88 -7.46 -16.38 -3.35
C THR A 88 -7.18 -16.86 -1.91
N SER A 89 -7.25 -15.98 -0.91
CA SER A 89 -7.01 -16.35 0.48
C SER A 89 -7.81 -15.46 1.41
N LEU A 90 -8.95 -15.96 1.87
CA LEU A 90 -9.78 -15.33 2.89
C LEU A 90 -8.99 -15.06 4.18
N HIS A 91 -8.09 -15.97 4.56
CA HIS A 91 -7.22 -15.76 5.72
C HIS A 91 -6.33 -14.52 5.56
N SER A 92 -5.74 -14.31 4.37
CA SER A 92 -4.94 -13.10 4.13
C SER A 92 -5.76 -11.80 4.21
N PHE A 93 -7.04 -11.87 3.84
CA PHE A 93 -8.00 -10.77 3.96
C PHE A 93 -8.43 -10.52 5.41
N GLN A 94 -8.50 -11.54 6.26
CA GLN A 94 -8.73 -11.35 7.69
C GLN A 94 -7.52 -10.71 8.36
N VAL A 95 -6.31 -11.20 8.06
CA VAL A 95 -5.05 -10.67 8.61
C VAL A 95 -4.85 -9.20 8.24
N ILE A 96 -5.18 -8.78 7.00
CA ILE A 96 -4.98 -7.38 6.59
C ILE A 96 -5.83 -6.40 7.42
N GLY A 97 -6.99 -6.84 7.91
CA GLY A 97 -7.81 -6.07 8.85
C GLY A 97 -7.11 -5.85 10.19
N SER A 98 -6.53 -6.91 10.77
CA SER A 98 -5.75 -6.82 12.01
C SER A 98 -4.51 -5.94 11.85
N LEU A 99 -3.83 -6.01 10.70
CA LEU A 99 -2.66 -5.17 10.42
C LEU A 99 -3.04 -3.68 10.29
N TYR A 100 -4.18 -3.37 9.65
CA TYR A 100 -4.69 -2.00 9.59
C TYR A 100 -5.00 -1.45 10.99
N GLN A 101 -5.63 -2.24 11.87
CA GLN A 101 -5.94 -1.81 13.23
C GLN A 101 -4.67 -1.43 14.01
N LYS A 102 -3.62 -2.26 13.95
CA LYS A 102 -2.32 -1.97 14.58
C LYS A 102 -1.69 -0.69 14.05
N LEU A 103 -1.74 -0.45 12.73
CA LEU A 103 -1.25 0.80 12.15
C LEU A 103 -2.06 2.00 12.65
N HIS A 104 -3.38 1.88 12.67
CA HIS A 104 -4.26 2.95 13.11
C HIS A 104 -4.00 3.32 14.57
N GLU A 105 -3.87 2.33 15.45
CA GLU A 105 -3.50 2.52 16.85
C GLU A 105 -2.13 3.20 17.00
N GLY A 106 -1.14 2.78 16.21
CA GLY A 106 0.20 3.36 16.22
C GLY A 106 0.27 4.84 15.77
N HIS A 107 -0.67 5.30 14.95
CA HIS A 107 -0.74 6.68 14.45
C HIS A 107 -1.76 7.57 15.18
N GLY A 108 -2.62 6.97 16.00
CA GLY A 108 -3.66 7.66 16.74
C GLY A 108 -4.69 8.34 15.83
N LYS A 109 -4.94 9.64 16.05
CA LYS A 109 -5.97 10.41 15.31
C LYS A 109 -5.53 10.87 13.92
N THR A 110 -4.31 10.55 13.50
CA THR A 110 -3.77 10.97 12.20
C THR A 110 -4.41 10.15 11.10
N ARG A 111 -4.90 10.82 10.05
CA ARG A 111 -5.44 10.15 8.87
C ARG A 111 -4.30 9.49 8.10
N LEU A 112 -4.47 8.21 7.79
CA LEU A 112 -3.46 7.42 7.08
C LEU A 112 -3.76 7.37 5.58
N PRO A 113 -2.80 7.77 4.72
CA PRO A 113 -2.87 7.45 3.30
C PRO A 113 -2.73 5.94 3.11
N VAL A 114 -3.82 5.28 2.71
CA VAL A 114 -3.89 3.83 2.56
C VAL A 114 -4.52 3.46 1.21
N VAL A 115 -3.88 2.53 0.51
CA VAL A 115 -4.46 1.78 -0.59
C VAL A 115 -4.54 0.31 -0.19
N LEU A 116 -5.75 -0.23 -0.08
CA LEU A 116 -6.02 -1.65 0.09
C LEU A 116 -6.04 -2.32 -1.30
N VAL A 117 -5.24 -3.37 -1.44
CA VAL A 117 -5.01 -4.08 -2.69
C VAL A 117 -5.43 -5.54 -2.54
N GLY A 118 -6.44 -5.96 -3.31
CA GLY A 118 -6.76 -7.36 -3.55
C GLY A 118 -5.95 -7.91 -4.72
N ASN A 119 -4.81 -8.53 -4.42
CA ASN A 119 -3.89 -9.02 -5.44
C ASN A 119 -4.25 -10.43 -5.94
N LYS A 120 -3.65 -10.83 -7.06
CA LYS A 120 -3.86 -12.11 -7.77
C LYS A 120 -5.27 -12.26 -8.36
N ALA A 121 -5.86 -11.15 -8.79
CA ALA A 121 -7.18 -11.15 -9.42
C ALA A 121 -7.24 -11.96 -10.73
N ASP A 122 -6.09 -12.24 -11.35
CA ASP A 122 -5.95 -13.15 -12.50
C ASP A 122 -6.29 -14.61 -12.16
N LEU A 123 -6.18 -15.02 -10.90
CA LEU A 123 -6.50 -16.37 -10.43
C LEU A 123 -7.99 -16.49 -10.07
N SER A 124 -8.87 -16.07 -10.98
CA SER A 124 -10.33 -16.06 -10.75
C SER A 124 -10.93 -17.41 -10.32
N PRO A 125 -10.47 -18.58 -10.80
CA PRO A 125 -10.99 -19.88 -10.34
C PRO A 125 -10.75 -20.17 -8.87
N ASP A 126 -9.68 -19.60 -8.29
CA ASP A 126 -9.28 -19.82 -6.89
C ASP A 126 -9.76 -18.68 -5.97
N ARG A 127 -10.67 -17.81 -6.46
CA ARG A 127 -11.14 -16.64 -5.73
C ARG A 127 -11.97 -17.05 -4.50
N GLU A 128 -11.54 -16.58 -3.34
CA GLU A 128 -12.23 -16.73 -2.06
C GLU A 128 -12.86 -15.42 -1.57
N VAL A 129 -12.32 -14.27 -2.00
CA VAL A 129 -12.76 -12.93 -1.58
C VAL A 129 -13.30 -12.16 -2.77
N GLN A 130 -14.53 -11.65 -2.64
CA GLN A 130 -15.18 -10.86 -3.67
C GLN A 130 -14.71 -9.41 -3.63
N ALA A 131 -14.62 -8.77 -4.80
CA ALA A 131 -14.21 -7.37 -4.91
C ALA A 131 -15.07 -6.42 -4.04
N ILE A 132 -16.36 -6.73 -3.88
CA ILE A 132 -17.28 -5.95 -3.04
C ILE A 132 -16.91 -6.00 -1.55
N GLU A 133 -16.33 -7.10 -1.07
CA GLU A 133 -15.89 -7.24 0.33
C GLU A 133 -14.66 -6.36 0.58
N GLY A 134 -13.67 -6.41 -0.32
CA GLY A 134 -12.50 -5.53 -0.27
C GLY A 134 -12.87 -4.06 -0.36
N LYS A 135 -13.81 -3.71 -1.25
CA LYS A 135 -14.32 -2.34 -1.37
C LYS A 135 -14.97 -1.85 -0.07
N LYS A 136 -15.89 -2.63 0.51
CA LYS A 136 -16.55 -2.30 1.78
C LYS A 136 -15.55 -2.12 2.92
N LEU A 137 -14.52 -2.98 2.98
CA LEU A 137 -13.48 -2.89 3.99
C LEU A 137 -12.69 -1.58 3.86
N ALA A 138 -12.22 -1.24 2.66
CA ALA A 138 -11.50 0.02 2.45
C ALA A 138 -12.37 1.26 2.74
N GLU A 139 -13.66 1.23 2.38
CA GLU A 139 -14.62 2.29 2.69
C GLU A 139 -14.75 2.52 4.21
N SER A 140 -14.80 1.44 5.00
CA SER A 140 -14.83 1.52 6.48
C SER A 140 -13.59 2.18 7.08
N TRP A 141 -12.47 2.19 6.35
CA TRP A 141 -11.20 2.81 6.75
C TRP A 141 -11.04 4.23 6.17
N GLY A 142 -11.93 4.66 5.29
CA GLY A 142 -11.74 5.86 4.47
C GLY A 142 -10.54 5.75 3.53
N ALA A 143 -10.15 4.53 3.18
CA ALA A 143 -9.04 4.16 2.31
C ALA A 143 -9.51 3.93 0.86
N THR A 144 -8.55 3.84 -0.06
CA THR A 144 -8.83 3.45 -1.45
C THR A 144 -8.76 1.93 -1.60
N PHE A 145 -9.64 1.34 -2.41
CA PHE A 145 -9.56 -0.07 -2.80
C PHE A 145 -9.19 -0.23 -4.28
N MET A 146 -8.36 -1.23 -4.58
CA MET A 146 -8.03 -1.69 -5.94
C MET A 146 -7.87 -3.21 -5.96
N GLU A 147 -8.23 -3.86 -7.06
CA GLU A 147 -7.75 -5.21 -7.35
C GLU A 147 -6.55 -5.14 -8.30
N SER A 148 -5.65 -6.12 -8.21
CA SER A 148 -4.45 -6.16 -9.04
C SER A 148 -4.04 -7.56 -9.42
N SER A 149 -3.18 -7.64 -10.43
CA SER A 149 -2.30 -8.79 -10.66
C SER A 149 -0.88 -8.27 -10.81
N ALA A 150 0.08 -8.86 -10.10
CA ALA A 150 1.49 -8.56 -10.32
C ALA A 150 1.97 -8.97 -11.73
N ARG A 151 1.19 -9.77 -12.48
CA ARG A 151 1.45 -10.06 -13.90
C ARG A 151 1.04 -8.90 -14.82
N ASP A 152 0.19 -8.00 -14.34
CA ASP A 152 -0.26 -6.82 -15.07
C ASP A 152 0.52 -5.58 -14.62
N ASN A 153 1.38 -5.07 -15.51
CA ASN A 153 2.18 -3.90 -15.23
C ASN A 153 1.32 -2.64 -15.03
N GLN A 154 0.25 -2.44 -15.80
CA GLN A 154 -0.57 -1.24 -15.72
C GLN A 154 -1.29 -1.17 -14.37
N LEU A 155 -1.96 -2.26 -13.96
CA LEU A 155 -2.61 -2.32 -12.65
C LEU A 155 -1.62 -2.11 -11.50
N THR A 156 -0.39 -2.60 -11.66
CA THR A 156 0.67 -2.39 -10.69
C THR A 156 1.11 -0.92 -10.63
N GLN A 157 1.34 -0.26 -11.77
CA GLN A 157 1.68 1.18 -11.80
C GLN A 157 0.57 2.04 -11.17
N ASP A 158 -0.70 1.66 -11.36
CA ASP A 158 -1.85 2.41 -10.85
C ASP A 158 -1.90 2.40 -9.32
N ILE A 159 -1.53 1.30 -8.65
CA ILE A 159 -1.44 1.22 -7.17
C ILE A 159 -0.51 2.29 -6.62
N PHE A 160 0.72 2.34 -7.17
CA PHE A 160 1.76 3.22 -6.65
C PHE A 160 1.56 4.69 -7.06
N THR A 161 0.92 4.92 -8.21
CA THR A 161 0.41 6.25 -8.57
C THR A 161 -0.67 6.70 -7.59
N ARG A 162 -1.60 5.81 -7.25
CA ARG A 162 -2.72 6.10 -6.37
C ARG A 162 -2.27 6.41 -4.95
N ILE A 163 -1.33 5.67 -4.38
CA ILE A 163 -0.83 5.98 -3.03
C ILE A 163 -0.15 7.36 -2.97
N ILE A 164 0.57 7.78 -4.02
CA ILE A 164 1.15 9.14 -4.07
C ILE A 164 0.05 10.20 -4.06
N GLN A 165 -1.03 9.99 -4.81
CA GLN A 165 -2.19 10.89 -4.83
C GLN A 165 -2.89 10.95 -3.46
N GLU A 166 -3.05 9.81 -2.79
CA GLU A 166 -3.64 9.75 -1.45
C GLU A 166 -2.78 10.48 -0.41
N ILE A 167 -1.45 10.36 -0.50
CA ILE A 167 -0.53 11.10 0.37
C ILE A 167 -0.72 12.61 0.17
N ALA A 168 -0.71 13.07 -1.07
CA ALA A 168 -0.90 14.49 -1.38
C ALA A 168 -2.27 15.01 -0.90
N ARG A 169 -3.33 14.19 -1.02
CA ARG A 169 -4.68 14.52 -0.53
C ARG A 169 -4.68 14.77 0.98
N VAL A 170 -4.05 13.87 1.74
CA VAL A 170 -4.01 13.96 3.22
C VAL A 170 -3.14 15.14 3.66
N GLU A 171 -1.98 15.35 3.05
CA GLU A 171 -1.12 16.52 3.34
C GLU A 171 -1.86 17.85 3.10
N ASN A 172 -2.63 17.94 2.02
CA ASN A 172 -3.42 19.14 1.70
C ASN A 172 -4.54 19.39 2.71
N SER A 173 -5.18 18.34 3.27
CA SER A 173 -6.20 18.52 4.31
C SER A 173 -5.63 19.15 5.58
N TYR A 174 -4.42 18.75 6.01
CA TYR A 174 -3.76 19.36 7.17
C TYR A 174 -3.39 20.83 6.95
N GLY A 175 -2.99 21.18 5.73
CA GLY A 175 -2.70 22.57 5.35
C GLY A 175 -3.93 23.49 5.43
N GLN A 176 -5.12 22.97 5.15
CA GLN A 176 -6.38 23.71 5.23
C GLN A 176 -6.89 23.85 6.67
N GLU A 177 -6.83 22.79 7.48
CA GLU A 177 -7.25 22.83 8.89
C GLU A 177 -6.42 23.82 9.71
N ARG A 178 -5.09 23.85 9.50
CA ARG A 178 -4.20 24.82 10.17
C ARG A 178 -4.51 26.27 9.77
N ARG A 179 -4.91 26.53 8.53
CA ARG A 179 -5.31 27.87 8.08
C ARG A 179 -6.63 28.33 8.69
N CYS A 180 -7.57 27.43 8.92
CA CYS A 180 -8.86 27.77 9.55
C CYS A 180 -8.75 28.07 11.05
N HIS A 181 -7.75 27.53 11.75
CA HIS A 181 -7.50 27.82 13.18
C HIS A 181 -6.71 29.12 13.44
N LEU A 182 -6.22 29.78 12.40
CA LEU A 182 -5.45 31.02 12.46
C LEU A 182 -6.25 32.26 11.99
N MET A 183 -7.54 32.08 11.70
CA MET A 183 -8.52 33.16 11.49
C MET A 183 -9.45 33.25 12.69
#